data_AF-A0A960Z9H6-F1
#
_entry.id   AF-A0A960Z9H6-F1
#
_cell.length_a   1.000
_cell.length_b   1.000
_cell.length_c   1.000
_cell.angle_alpha   90.00
_cell.angle_beta   90.00
_cell.angle_gamma   90.00
#
_symmetry.space_group_name_H-M   'P 1'
#
loop_
_entity.id
_entity.type
_entity.pdbx_description
1 polymer ?
#
loop_
_entity_poly.entity_id
_entity_poly.type
_entity_poly.pdbx_seq_one_letter_code
_entity_poly.pdbx_strand_id
1 'polypeptide(L)' 'MSTKSTRGSPRGADATASIYSITESAKANGHEPFWYWMYVLERLPFIRTNEELDTLLPWVITPEFIKAYFKNRVFGHLR' A
#
# COMPACT_ATOMS: atom_id res chain seq x y z
N MET A 1 23.23 -23.34 23.07
CA MET A 1 21.95 -22.73 22.68
C MET A 1 22.26 -21.52 21.80
N SER A 2 22.19 -21.62 20.48
CA SER A 2 22.31 -20.46 19.58
C SER A 2 21.34 -20.66 18.42
N THR A 3 20.17 -20.06 18.54
CA THR A 3 19.15 -20.07 17.50
C THR A 3 19.56 -19.02 16.46
N LYS A 4 20.20 -19.45 15.38
CA LYS A 4 20.36 -18.62 14.17
C LYS A 4 18.96 -18.30 13.64
N SER A 5 18.45 -17.13 14.04
CA SER A 5 17.22 -16.54 13.50
C SER A 5 17.47 -16.21 12.03
N THR A 6 16.97 -17.06 11.13
CA THR A 6 16.99 -16.89 9.67
C THR A 6 15.98 -15.82 9.20
N ARG A 7 15.94 -14.67 9.88
CA ARG A 7 15.37 -13.46 9.26
C ARG A 7 16.37 -13.03 8.19
N GLY A 8 15.92 -12.89 6.94
CA GLY A 8 16.75 -12.47 5.82
C GLY A 8 17.56 -11.20 6.13
N SER A 9 18.60 -10.94 5.34
CA SER A 9 19.50 -9.76 5.41
C SER A 9 18.89 -8.52 6.10
N PRO A 10 19.63 -7.76 6.93
CA PRO A 10 19.11 -6.59 7.67
C PRO A 10 18.18 -5.68 6.85
N ARG A 11 18.53 -5.44 5.57
CA ARG A 11 17.74 -4.66 4.62
C ARG A 11 16.33 -5.23 4.35
N GLY A 12 16.19 -6.55 4.34
CA GLY A 12 14.92 -7.24 4.16
C GLY A 12 14.04 -7.15 5.41
N ALA A 13 14.63 -7.24 6.60
CA ALA A 13 13.90 -7.02 7.85
C ALA A 13 13.34 -5.59 7.94
N ASP A 14 14.15 -4.60 7.56
CA ASP A 14 13.74 -3.19 7.54
C ASP A 14 12.62 -2.92 6.51
N ALA A 15 12.72 -3.53 5.33
CA ALA A 15 11.69 -3.43 4.29
C ALA A 15 10.36 -4.02 4.76
N THR A 16 10.36 -5.21 5.38
CA THR A 16 9.13 -5.82 5.91
C THR A 16 8.54 -5.00 7.06
N ALA A 17 9.37 -4.46 7.95
CA ALA A 17 8.91 -3.57 9.03
C ALA A 17 8.22 -2.31 8.47
N SER A 18 8.77 -1.74 7.40
CA SER A 18 8.19 -0.58 6.71
C SER A 18 6.82 -0.90 6.09
N ILE A 19 6.71 -2.03 5.37
CA ILE A 19 5.43 -2.48 4.78
C ILE A 19 4.38 -2.71 5.88
N TYR A 20 4.77 -3.32 7.00
CA TYR A 20 3.86 -3.54 8.13
C TYR A 20 3.38 -2.22 8.74
N SER A 21 4.29 -1.27 8.98
CA SER A 21 3.95 0.05 9.52
C SER A 21 2.98 0.82 8.62
N ILE A 22 3.19 0.80 7.30
CA ILE A 22 2.27 1.42 6.33
C ILE A 22 0.93 0.69 6.33
N THR A 23 0.93 -0.64 6.40
CA THR A 23 -0.30 -1.45 6.44
C THR A 23 -1.16 -1.11 7.66
N GLU A 24 -0.55 -1.02 8.85
CA GLU A 24 -1.26 -0.62 10.05
C GLU A 24 -1.74 0.83 9.99
N SER A 25 -0.95 1.72 9.39
CA SER A 25 -1.37 3.10 9.13
C SER A 25 -2.58 3.17 8.18
N ALA A 26 -2.61 2.34 7.13
CA ALA A 26 -3.74 2.27 6.21
C ALA A 26 -5.02 1.78 6.93
N LYS A 27 -4.91 0.75 7.78
CA LYS A 27 -6.02 0.27 8.61
C LYS A 27 -6.54 1.35 9.56
N ALA A 28 -5.63 2.08 10.22
CA ALA A 28 -6.00 3.17 11.12
C ALA A 28 -6.75 4.31 10.40
N ASN A 29 -6.48 4.50 9.10
CA ASN A 29 -7.20 5.43 8.23
C ASN A 29 -8.48 4.82 7.59
N GLY A 30 -8.89 3.62 8.00
CA GLY A 30 -10.12 2.96 7.53
C GLY A 30 -10.01 2.28 6.16
N HIS A 31 -8.80 2.14 5.61
CA HIS A 31 -8.60 1.40 4.36
C HIS A 31 -8.72 -0.10 4.57
N GLU A 32 -9.27 -0.78 3.57
CA GLU A 32 -9.06 -2.21 3.43
C GLU A 32 -7.65 -2.43 2.83
N PRO A 33 -6.74 -3.12 3.55
CA PRO A 33 -5.32 -3.19 3.15
C PRO A 33 -5.07 -3.74 1.76
N PHE A 34 -5.82 -4.75 1.33
CA PHE A 34 -5.61 -5.36 0.02
C PHE A 34 -5.90 -4.36 -1.11
N TRP A 35 -7.04 -3.67 -1.06
CA TRP A 35 -7.39 -2.66 -2.06
C TRP A 35 -6.45 -1.45 -2.05
N TYR A 36 -6.03 -1.01 -0.86
CA TYR A 36 -5.03 0.06 -0.74
C TYR A 36 -3.71 -0.32 -1.40
N TRP A 37 -3.16 -1.50 -1.09
CA TRP A 37 -1.91 -1.96 -1.69
C TRP A 37 -2.02 -2.19 -3.19
N MET A 38 -3.15 -2.71 -3.67
CA MET A 38 -3.41 -2.82 -5.10
C MET A 38 -3.35 -1.45 -5.79
N TYR A 39 -3.98 -0.43 -5.22
CA TYR A 39 -3.91 0.93 -5.76
C TYR A 39 -2.49 1.48 -5.75
N VAL A 40 -1.77 1.35 -4.63
CA VAL A 40 -0.39 1.84 -4.48
C VAL A 40 0.54 1.16 -5.48
N LEU A 41 0.51 -0.17 -5.59
CA LEU A 41 1.35 -0.94 -6.50
C LEU A 41 1.04 -0.65 -7.97
N GLU A 42 -0.22 -0.35 -8.31
CA GLU A 42 -0.60 0.10 -9.65
C GLU A 42 -0.04 1.49 -9.99
N ARG A 43 0.06 2.38 -9.01
CA ARG A 43 0.53 3.76 -9.22
C ARG A 43 2.04 3.93 -9.13
N LEU A 44 2.69 3.16 -8.26
CA LEU A 44 4.13 3.25 -7.99
C LEU A 44 5.03 3.30 -9.25
N PRO A 45 4.80 2.50 -10.32
CA PRO A 45 5.64 2.56 -11.52
C PRO A 45 5.59 3.89 -12.28
N PHE A 46 4.54 4.69 -12.05
CA PHE A 46 4.32 5.97 -12.73
C PHE A 46 4.87 7.17 -11.96
N ILE A 47 5.17 7.00 -10.67
CA ILE A 47 5.70 8.04 -9.78
C ILE A 47 7.19 8.30 -10.09
N ARG A 48 7.57 9.57 -10.16
CA ARG A 48 8.93 10.03 -10.46
C ARG A 48 9.53 10.92 -9.38
N THR A 49 8.70 11.52 -8.53
CA THR A 49 9.17 12.41 -7.45
C THR A 49 8.66 11.98 -6.08
N ASN A 50 9.28 12.51 -5.02
CA ASN A 50 8.84 12.22 -3.65
C ASN A 50 7.48 12.87 -3.35
N GLU A 51 7.22 14.05 -3.92
CA GLU A 51 5.93 14.74 -3.77
C GLU A 51 4.79 13.93 -4.40
N GLU A 52 5.06 13.28 -5.54
CA GLU A 52 4.12 12.34 -6.16
C GLU A 52 3.93 11.08 -5.30
N LEU A 53 5.00 10.58 -4.65
CA LEU A 53 4.91 9.46 -3.72
C LEU A 53 4.00 9.79 -2.52
N ASP A 54 4.07 11.02 -2.01
CA ASP A 54 3.25 11.46 -0.89
C ASP A 54 1.75 11.40 -1.21
N THR A 55 1.37 11.52 -2.48
CA THR A 55 -0.03 11.35 -2.92
C THR A 55 -0.56 9.94 -2.71
N LEU A 56 0.33 8.94 -2.53
CA LEU A 56 -0.01 7.55 -2.29
C LEU A 56 -0.17 7.20 -0.82
N LEU A 57 0.04 8.16 0.09
CA LEU A 57 0.00 7.90 1.53
C LEU A 57 -1.42 7.67 2.05
N PRO A 58 -1.59 6.85 3.12
CA PRO A 58 -2.90 6.38 3.53
C PRO A 58 -3.80 7.48 4.14
N TRP A 59 -3.24 8.61 4.55
CA TRP A 59 -3.99 9.78 5.04
C TRP A 59 -4.33 10.79 3.93
N VAL A 60 -3.71 10.66 2.76
CA VAL A 60 -4.04 11.51 1.59
C VAL A 60 -5.18 10.89 0.79
N ILE A 61 -5.17 9.57 0.64
CA ILE A 61 -6.20 8.82 -0.09
C ILE A 61 -7.34 8.44 0.86
N THR A 62 -8.59 8.65 0.45
CA THR A 62 -9.76 8.21 1.22
C THR A 62 -10.18 6.78 0.88
N PRO A 63 -10.71 5.99 1.83
CA PRO A 63 -11.23 4.66 1.55
C PRO A 63 -12.35 4.66 0.49
N GLU A 64 -13.15 5.72 0.45
CA GLU A 64 -14.24 5.92 -0.52
C GLU A 64 -13.71 6.06 -1.94
N PHE A 65 -12.60 6.78 -2.11
CA PHE A 65 -11.94 6.92 -3.40
C PHE A 65 -11.46 5.56 -3.92
N ILE A 66 -10.82 4.75 -3.07
CA ILE A 66 -10.32 3.42 -3.48
C ILE A 66 -11.48 2.51 -3.86
N LYS A 67 -12.56 2.49 -3.07
CA LYS A 67 -13.78 1.75 -3.39
C LYS A 67 -14.36 2.18 -4.74
N ALA A 68 -14.47 3.49 -4.98
CA ALA A 68 -14.98 4.01 -6.24
C ALA A 68 -14.07 3.68 -7.42
N TYR A 69 -12.75 3.78 -7.26
CA TYR A 69 -11.74 3.46 -8.27
C TYR A 69 -11.90 2.02 -8.77
N PHE A 70 -11.94 1.04 -7.87
CA PHE A 70 -12.09 -0.36 -8.26
C PHE A 70 -13.51 -0.69 -8.74
N LYS A 71 -14.55 -0.10 -8.13
CA LYS A 71 -15.94 -0.26 -8.60
C LYS A 71 -16.08 0.21 -10.05
N ASN A 72 -15.59 1.38 -10.39
CA ASN A 72 -15.68 1.94 -11.74
C ASN A 72 -14.91 1.10 -12.76
N ARG A 73 -13.82 0.45 -12.35
CA ARG A 73 -13.02 -0.39 -13.25
C ARG A 73 -13.68 -1.74 -13.54
N VAL A 74 -14.29 -2.37 -12.53
CA VAL A 74 -15.00 -3.66 -12.67
C VAL A 74 -16.31 -3.50 -13.44
N PHE A 75 -17.07 -2.44 -13.17
CA PHE A 75 -18.39 -2.24 -13.77
C PHE A 75 -18.39 -1.30 -14.97
N GLY A 76 -17.29 -0.60 -15.25
CA GLY A 76 -17.18 0.36 -16.36
C GLY A 76 -17.16 -0.28 -17.76
N HIS A 77 -16.90 -1.58 -17.86
CA HIS A 77 -16.92 -2.33 -19.13
C HIS A 77 -18.28 -2.97 -19.43
N LEU A 78 -19.27 -2.82 -18.55
CA LEU A 78 -20.63 -3.36 -18.70
C LEU A 78 -21.66 -2.32 -19.18
N ARG A 79 -21.19 -1.22 -19.80
CA ARG A 79 -22.02 -0.25 -20.51
C ARG A 79 -21.81 -0.36 -22.01
#